data_AF-A0A2Z7B097-F1
#
_entry.id   AF-A0A2Z7B097-F1
#
_cell.length_a   1.000
_cell.length_b   1.000
_cell.length_c   1.000
_cell.angle_alpha   90.00
_cell.angle_beta   90.00
_cell.angle_gamma   90.00
#
_symmetry.space_group_name_H-M   'P 1'
#
loop_
_entity.id
_entity.type
_entity.pdbx_description
1 polymer ?
#
loop_
_entity_poly.entity_id
_entity_poly.type
_entity_poly.pdbx_seq_one_letter_code
_entity_poly.pdbx_strand_id
1 'polypeptide(L)'
;MIVIVALVSAILSNRHTIILMQTSQHRATRTFMDYDSISQAMDGICGLYERKLKELYPAIRNITYDISDLYNFIDGLADLSALVYDHSVQAYLPYDRQWIKQRTLQHLKKLAQ
;
A
#
# COMPACT_ATOMS: atom_id res chain seq x y z
N MET A 1 -18.25 13.30 25.49
CA MET A 1 -18.79 12.57 24.31
C MET A 1 -17.90 12.73 23.06
N ILE A 2 -17.47 13.93 22.67
CA ILE A 2 -16.65 14.18 21.45
C ILE A 2 -15.29 13.43 21.47
N VAL A 3 -14.56 13.45 22.59
CA VAL A 3 -13.23 12.79 22.71
C VAL A 3 -13.32 11.27 22.59
N ILE A 4 -14.33 10.65 23.21
CA ILE A 4 -14.53 9.19 23.14
C ILE A 4 -14.89 8.77 21.72
N VAL A 5 -15.74 9.52 21.02
CA VAL A 5 -16.10 9.24 19.62
C VAL A 5 -14.90 9.40 18.70
N ALA A 6 -14.07 10.42 18.87
CA ALA A 6 -12.84 10.60 18.09
C ALA A 6 -11.81 9.49 18.36
N LEU A 7 -11.63 9.07 19.61
CA LEU A 7 -10.74 7.98 19.99
C LEU A 7 -11.23 6.63 19.45
N VAL A 8 -12.53 6.34 19.57
CA VAL A 8 -13.16 5.14 18.99
C VAL A 8 -13.08 5.18 17.47
N SER A 9 -13.29 6.33 16.83
CA SER A 9 -13.11 6.48 15.38
C SER A 9 -11.66 6.30 14.97
N ALA A 10 -10.68 6.76 15.75
CA ALA A 10 -9.25 6.56 15.49
C ALA A 10 -8.84 5.10 15.66
N ILE A 11 -9.35 4.41 16.69
CA ILE A 11 -9.15 2.96 16.90
C ILE A 11 -9.77 2.17 15.73
N LEU A 12 -10.97 2.55 15.27
CA LEU A 12 -11.63 1.95 14.09
C LEU A 12 -10.95 2.34 12.76
N SER A 13 -10.14 3.41 12.74
CA SER A 13 -9.42 3.87 11.55
C SER A 13 -8.15 3.06 11.26
N ASN A 14 -7.58 2.38 12.26
CA ASN A 14 -6.50 1.41 12.07
C ASN A 14 -7.07 0.10 11.55
N ARG A 15 -7.40 0.10 10.26
CA ARG A 15 -7.75 -1.11 9.54
C ARG A 15 -6.47 -1.83 9.15
N HIS A 16 -6.10 -2.83 9.95
CA HIS A 16 -4.96 -3.71 9.66
C HIS A 16 -5.04 -4.20 8.22
N THR A 17 -3.96 -4.06 7.49
CA THR A 17 -3.91 -4.27 6.04
C THR A 17 -2.76 -5.21 5.73
N ILE A 18 -3.07 -6.31 5.05
CA ILE A 18 -2.08 -7.25 4.55
C ILE A 18 -2.01 -7.07 3.04
N ILE A 19 -0.81 -6.88 2.51
CA ILE A 19 -0.55 -6.88 1.07
C ILE A 19 -0.02 -8.24 0.68
N LEU A 20 -0.67 -8.88 -0.29
CA LEU A 20 -0.18 -10.10 -0.92
C LEU A 20 0.47 -9.70 -2.25
N MET A 21 1.69 -10.17 -2.50
CA MET A 21 2.47 -9.78 -3.66
C MET A 21 3.16 -10.98 -4.29
N GLN A 22 3.25 -10.96 -5.62
CA GLN A 22 4.09 -11.85 -6.39
C GLN A 22 4.83 -11.05 -7.47
N THR A 23 6.15 -10.98 -7.37
CA THR A 23 6.95 -10.10 -8.25
C THR A 23 7.14 -10.66 -9.66
N SER A 24 7.07 -11.97 -9.85
CA SER A 24 7.19 -12.64 -11.15
C SER A 24 6.27 -13.85 -11.23
N GLN A 25 6.15 -14.49 -12.39
CA GLN A 25 5.33 -15.71 -12.53
C GLN A 25 5.84 -16.89 -11.68
N HIS A 26 7.09 -16.84 -11.19
CA HIS A 26 7.62 -17.88 -10.30
C HIS A 26 6.96 -17.83 -8.91
N ARG A 27 6.34 -18.95 -8.51
CA ARG A 27 5.62 -19.07 -7.24
C ARG A 27 6.48 -18.80 -6.00
N ALA A 28 7.80 -19.02 -6.08
CA ALA A 28 8.75 -18.74 -5.00
C ALA A 28 8.86 -17.24 -4.66
N THR A 29 8.39 -16.36 -5.55
CA THR A 29 8.38 -14.90 -5.31
C THR A 29 7.15 -14.41 -4.55
N ARG A 30 6.24 -15.31 -4.18
CA ARG A 30 5.07 -14.97 -3.37
C ARG A 30 5.53 -14.57 -1.97
N THR A 31 5.07 -13.41 -1.53
CA THR A 31 5.33 -12.90 -0.20
C THR A 31 4.15 -12.06 0.25
N PHE A 32 4.14 -11.69 1.52
CA PHE A 32 3.18 -10.76 2.07
C PHE A 32 3.89 -9.69 2.92
N MET A 33 3.20 -8.59 3.14
CA MET A 33 3.60 -7.53 4.07
C MET A 33 2.39 -7.15 4.92
N ASP A 34 2.60 -6.97 6.21
CA ASP A 34 1.59 -6.60 7.20
C ASP A 34 1.77 -5.16 7.66
N TYR A 35 0.64 -4.47 7.89
CA TYR A 35 0.61 -3.06 8.28
C TYR A 35 -0.57 -2.79 9.20
N ASP A 36 -0.41 -1.90 10.18
CA ASP A 36 -1.48 -1.54 11.12
C ASP A 36 -2.60 -0.73 10.48
N SER A 37 -2.35 -0.13 9.30
CA SER A 37 -3.31 0.71 8.60
C SER A 37 -3.15 0.66 7.08
N ILE A 38 -4.18 1.10 6.37
CA ILE A 38 -4.14 1.28 4.91
C ILE A 38 -3.07 2.31 4.53
N SER A 39 -2.92 3.41 5.28
CA SER A 39 -1.94 4.45 4.96
C SER A 39 -0.52 3.92 5.01
N GLN A 40 -0.16 3.18 6.07
CA GLN A 40 1.14 2.52 6.17
C GLN A 40 1.35 1.50 5.04
N ALA A 41 0.31 0.78 4.63
CA ALA A 41 0.40 -0.12 3.48
C ALA A 41 0.70 0.65 2.19
N MET A 42 0.10 1.84 1.98
CA MET A 42 0.40 2.67 0.81
C MET A 42 1.83 3.21 0.84
N ASP A 43 2.32 3.62 2.02
CA ASP A 43 3.74 3.99 2.20
C ASP A 43 4.66 2.82 1.87
N GLY A 44 4.30 1.61 2.28
CA GLY A 44 5.01 0.37 1.96
C GLY A 44 5.13 0.10 0.46
N ILE A 45 4.05 0.33 -0.29
CA ILE A 45 4.04 0.21 -1.76
C ILE A 45 4.97 1.23 -2.42
N CYS A 46 4.92 2.50 -1.98
CA CYS A 46 5.85 3.53 -2.47
C CYS A 46 7.31 3.14 -2.15
N GLY A 47 7.58 2.72 -0.91
CA GLY A 47 8.91 2.30 -0.47
C GLY A 47 9.45 1.06 -1.18
N LEU A 48 8.59 0.15 -1.65
CA LEU A 48 8.99 -0.96 -2.52
C LEU A 48 9.50 -0.44 -3.87
N TYR A 49 8.78 0.49 -4.48
CA TYR A 49 9.17 1.06 -5.75
C TYR A 49 10.46 1.88 -5.63
N GLU A 50 10.56 2.69 -4.58
CA GLU A 50 11.75 3.49 -4.29
C GLU A 50 12.99 2.64 -4.05
N ARG A 51 12.87 1.52 -3.35
CA ARG A 51 13.99 0.57 -3.20
C ARG A 51 14.44 0.02 -4.56
N LYS A 52 13.48 -0.38 -5.41
CA LYS A 52 13.80 -0.81 -6.78
C LYS A 52 14.51 0.28 -7.59
N LEU A 53 14.07 1.54 -7.47
CA LEU A 53 14.74 2.67 -8.12
C LEU A 53 16.17 2.88 -7.60
N LYS A 54 16.42 2.73 -6.29
CA LYS A 54 17.78 2.81 -5.71
C LYS A 54 18.68 1.69 -6.22
N GLU A 55 18.16 0.48 -6.36
CA GLU A 55 18.91 -0.66 -6.90
C GLU A 55 19.30 -0.44 -8.36
N LEU A 56 18.40 0.13 -9.17
CA LEU A 56 18.65 0.43 -10.58
C LEU A 56 19.55 1.65 -10.78
N TYR A 57 19.42 2.67 -9.92
CA TYR A 57 20.13 3.94 -10.05
C TYR A 57 20.83 4.34 -8.74
N PRO A 58 21.85 3.60 -8.30
CA PRO A 58 22.48 3.80 -6.98
C PRO A 58 23.18 5.15 -6.81
N ALA A 59 23.49 5.85 -7.90
CA ALA A 59 24.09 7.18 -7.87
C ALA A 59 23.08 8.32 -7.61
N ILE A 60 21.78 8.06 -7.76
CA ILE A 60 20.73 9.06 -7.55
C ILE A 60 20.53 9.27 -6.05
N ARG A 61 20.78 10.50 -5.59
CA ARG A 61 20.62 10.88 -4.17
C ARG A 61 19.15 11.12 -3.80
N ASN A 62 18.41 11.77 -4.69
CA ASN A 62 17.01 12.14 -4.48
C ASN A 62 16.15 11.44 -5.54
N ILE A 63 15.22 10.61 -5.09
CA ILE A 63 14.31 9.88 -5.97
C ILE A 63 13.09 10.73 -6.23
N THR A 64 12.78 10.92 -7.51
CA THR A 64 11.58 11.60 -7.99
C THR A 64 10.98 10.73 -9.09
N TYR A 65 9.68 10.48 -9.01
CA TYR A 65 8.92 9.74 -10.02
C TYR A 65 7.49 10.28 -10.03
N ASP A 66 6.79 10.12 -11.15
CA ASP A 66 5.38 10.49 -11.23
C ASP A 66 4.47 9.31 -10.85
N ILE A 67 3.16 9.56 -10.77
CA ILE A 67 2.20 8.50 -10.44
C ILE A 67 2.12 7.41 -11.52
N SER A 68 2.38 7.77 -12.78
CA SER A 68 2.34 6.84 -13.91
C SER A 68 3.47 5.80 -13.79
N ASP A 69 4.65 6.24 -13.39
CA ASP A 69 5.82 5.38 -13.12
C ASP A 69 5.51 4.35 -12.03
N LEU A 70 4.90 4.79 -10.93
CA LEU A 70 4.48 3.90 -9.83
C LEU A 70 3.40 2.91 -10.28
N TYR A 71 2.43 3.36 -11.09
CA TYR A 71 1.41 2.49 -11.65
C TYR A 71 2.00 1.45 -12.59
N ASN A 72 2.94 1.83 -13.44
CA ASN A 72 3.65 0.90 -14.32
C ASN A 72 4.44 -0.14 -13.53
N PHE A 73 5.06 0.26 -12.41
CA PHE A 73 5.69 -0.68 -11.49
C PHE A 73 4.69 -1.69 -10.91
N ILE A 74 3.55 -1.20 -10.42
CA ILE A 74 2.48 -2.04 -9.84
C ILE A 74 1.89 -3.00 -10.89
N ASP A 75 1.65 -2.52 -12.10
CA ASP A 75 1.12 -3.31 -13.21
C ASP A 75 2.14 -4.32 -13.75
N GLY A 76 3.44 -4.08 -13.52
CA GLY A 76 4.51 -5.03 -13.81
C GLY A 76 4.62 -6.20 -12.83
N LEU A 77 3.93 -6.16 -11.68
CA LEU A 77 3.90 -7.28 -10.73
C LEU A 77 2.94 -8.37 -11.23
N ALA A 78 3.37 -9.64 -11.13
CA ALA A 78 2.54 -10.77 -11.54
C ALA A 78 1.22 -10.81 -10.76
N ASP A 79 1.27 -10.54 -9.45
CA ASP A 79 0.09 -10.39 -8.61
C ASP A 79 0.31 -9.33 -7.53
N LEU A 80 -0.75 -8.59 -7.23
CA LEU A 80 -0.82 -7.65 -6.13
C LEU A 80 -2.27 -7.51 -5.67
N SER A 81 -2.52 -7.82 -4.40
CA SER A 81 -3.84 -7.68 -3.78
C SER A 81 -3.69 -7.25 -2.31
N ALA A 82 -4.78 -6.74 -1.74
CA ALA A 82 -4.82 -6.31 -0.35
C ALA A 82 -5.96 -7.01 0.39
N LEU A 83 -5.72 -7.35 1.64
CA LEU A 83 -6.72 -7.79 2.61
C LEU A 83 -6.80 -6.72 3.68
N VAL A 84 -7.95 -6.07 3.82
CA VAL A 84 -8.15 -4.99 4.79
C VAL A 84 -9.15 -5.43 5.83
N TYR A 85 -8.77 -5.35 7.10
CA TYR A 85 -9.64 -5.71 8.21
C TYR A 85 -10.82 -4.75 8.31
N ASP A 86 -12.02 -5.30 8.35
CA ASP A 86 -13.26 -4.57 8.54
C ASP A 86 -13.89 -4.97 9.89
N HIS A 87 -13.91 -4.00 10.81
CA HIS A 87 -14.44 -4.18 12.16
C HIS A 87 -15.95 -4.44 12.19
N SER A 88 -16.71 -4.05 11.17
CA SER A 88 -18.16 -4.25 11.15
C SER A 88 -18.55 -5.72 10.94
N VAL A 89 -17.79 -6.41 10.08
CA VAL A 89 -18.00 -7.82 9.73
C VAL A 89 -16.98 -8.75 10.40
N GLN A 90 -16.02 -8.19 11.16
CA GLN A 90 -14.94 -8.93 11.84
C GLN A 90 -14.17 -9.86 10.88
N ALA A 91 -13.86 -9.35 9.68
CA ALA A 91 -13.23 -10.13 8.62
C ALA A 91 -12.34 -9.26 7.74
N TYR A 92 -11.46 -9.91 6.98
CA TYR A 92 -10.68 -9.24 5.94
C TYR A 92 -11.46 -9.17 4.64
N LEU A 93 -11.59 -7.96 4.10
CA LEU A 93 -12.15 -7.74 2.78
C LEU A 93 -11.02 -7.72 1.74
N PRO A 94 -11.14 -8.50 0.65
CA PRO A 94 -10.16 -8.50 -0.42
C PRO A 94 -10.34 -7.32 -1.36
N TYR A 95 -9.22 -6.77 -1.82
CA TYR A 95 -9.14 -5.68 -2.78
C TYR A 95 -8.07 -5.98 -3.83
N ASP A 96 -8.33 -5.56 -5.06
CA ASP A 96 -7.48 -5.82 -6.20
C ASP A 96 -6.39 -4.74 -6.39
N ARG A 97 -5.54 -4.98 -7.39
CA ARG A 97 -4.49 -4.05 -7.82
C ARG A 97 -5.04 -2.65 -8.14
N GLN A 98 -6.22 -2.55 -8.75
CA GLN A 98 -6.80 -1.27 -9.15
C GLN A 98 -7.18 -0.43 -7.93
N TRP A 99 -7.74 -1.06 -6.90
CA TRP A 99 -8.01 -0.40 -5.63
C TRP A 99 -6.73 0.10 -4.97
N ILE A 100 -5.66 -0.70 -4.98
CA ILE A 100 -4.36 -0.29 -4.43
C ILE A 100 -3.85 0.97 -5.14
N LYS A 101 -3.82 0.97 -6.48
CA LYS A 101 -3.41 2.15 -7.27
C LYS A 101 -4.18 3.41 -6.87
N GLN A 102 -5.51 3.31 -6.78
CA GLN A 102 -6.36 4.44 -6.37
C GLN A 102 -6.10 4.91 -4.95
N ARG A 103 -5.89 3.99 -4.00
CA ARG A 103 -5.59 4.31 -2.60
C ARG A 103 -4.23 4.97 -2.45
N THR A 104 -3.22 4.49 -3.19
CA THR A 104 -1.88 5.11 -3.20
C THR A 104 -1.96 6.54 -3.73
N LEU A 105 -2.68 6.79 -4.83
CA LEU A 105 -2.87 8.15 -5.33
C LEU A 105 -3.59 9.06 -4.32
N GLN A 106 -4.66 8.57 -3.68
CA GLN A 106 -5.36 9.34 -2.64
C GLN A 106 -4.46 9.66 -1.45
N HIS A 107 -3.62 8.70 -1.05
CA HIS A 107 -2.64 8.88 0.03
C HIS A 107 -1.61 9.95 -0.32
N LEU A 108 -0.99 9.86 -1.50
CA LEU A 108 -0.01 10.84 -1.98
C LEU A 108 -0.61 12.24 -2.10
N LYS A 109 -1.86 12.37 -2.56
CA LYS A 109 -2.56 13.66 -2.62
C LYS A 109 -2.75 14.30 -1.25
N LYS A 110 -2.96 13.50 -0.19
CA LYS A 110 -3.09 14.00 1.18
C LYS A 110 -1.77 14.49 1.76
N LEU A 111 -0.65 13.87 1.39
CA LEU A 111 0.68 14.29 1.84
C LEU A 111 1.15 15.60 1.18
N ALA A 112 0.59 15.93 0.01
CA ALA A 112 0.91 17.15 -0.72
C ALA A 112 0.07 18.38 -0.31
N GLN A 113 -0.84 18.23 0.66
CA GLN A 113 -1.67 19.31 1.23
C GLN A 113 -1.12 19.72 2.58
#